data_AF-A0A2G8SZW0-F1
#
_entry.id   AF-A0A2G8SZW0-F1
#
_cell.length_a   1.000
_cell.length_b   1.000
_cell.length_c   1.000
_cell.angle_alpha   90.00
_cell.angle_beta   90.00
_cell.angle_gamma   90.00
#
_symmetry.space_group_name_H-M   'P 1'
#
loop_
_entity.id
_entity.type
_entity.pdbx_description
1 polymer ?
#
loop_
_entity_poly.entity_id
_entity_poly.type
_entity_poly.pdbx_seq_one_letter_code
_entity_poly.pdbx_strand_id
1 'polypeptide(L)' 'MPPSVFNESERENMSDNPLEPGPRDYDRINVLVESEIAYWSKELGVPRERLARAIEQVGEKVTDVRKHLALG' A
#
# COMPACT_ATOMS: atom_id res chain seq x y z
N MET A 1 33.78 31.19 19.20
CA MET A 1 32.46 30.85 18.63
C MET A 1 32.41 29.35 18.41
N PRO A 2 31.80 28.56 19.30
CA PRO A 2 31.48 27.17 18.99
C PRO A 2 30.26 27.12 18.05
N PRO A 3 30.22 26.27 17.01
CA PRO A 3 28.95 25.96 16.36
C PRO A 3 28.05 25.25 17.38
N SER A 4 26.97 25.92 17.77
CA SER A 4 25.95 25.37 18.67
C SER A 4 25.30 24.16 18.02
N VAL A 5 25.31 23.10 18.81
CA VAL A 5 24.45 21.93 18.75
C VAL A 5 23.00 22.36 18.52
N PHE A 6 22.43 21.99 17.39
CA PHE A 6 20.99 21.76 17.21
C PHE A 6 20.82 20.56 16.26
N ASN A 7 21.08 19.38 16.81
CA ASN A 7 20.62 18.13 16.25
C ASN A 7 19.30 17.77 16.96
N GLU A 8 18.24 18.51 16.66
CA GLU A 8 16.86 18.13 16.95
C GLU A 8 16.37 17.31 15.74
N SER A 9 16.21 15.98 15.83
CA SER A 9 15.18 15.35 16.65
C SER A 9 13.77 15.95 16.49
N GLU A 10 13.36 16.26 15.27
CA GLU A 10 11.95 16.16 14.83
C GLU A 10 11.85 14.90 13.95
N ARG A 11 11.93 13.67 14.46
CA ARG A 11 10.91 12.97 15.24
C ARG A 11 9.49 13.52 14.99
N GLU A 12 8.71 12.68 14.33
CA GLU A 12 7.27 12.49 14.57
C GLU A 12 6.32 13.33 13.72
N ASN A 13 6.15 12.89 12.47
CA ASN A 13 4.80 12.71 11.95
C ASN A 13 4.75 11.47 11.04
N MET A 14 5.14 10.31 11.59
CA MET A 14 4.26 9.15 11.38
C MET A 14 2.93 9.60 11.96
N SER A 15 2.05 10.14 11.11
CA SER A 15 0.63 10.19 11.44
C SER A 15 0.20 8.73 11.52
N ASP A 16 0.45 8.19 12.71
CA ASP A 16 -0.26 7.13 13.36
C ASP A 16 -1.72 7.57 13.42
N ASN A 17 -2.36 7.51 12.27
CA ASN A 17 -3.73 7.08 12.24
C ASN A 17 -3.67 5.75 11.52
N PRO A 18 -3.36 4.64 12.23
CA PRO A 18 -4.01 3.42 11.86
C PRO A 18 -5.50 3.75 12.01
N LEU A 19 -6.10 4.22 10.92
CA LEU A 19 -7.47 3.86 10.62
C LEU A 19 -7.43 2.36 10.81
N GLU A 20 -7.77 1.85 11.99
CA GLU A 20 -8.09 0.45 12.17
C GLU A 20 -9.22 0.27 11.19
N PRO A 21 -8.97 -0.29 9.99
CA PRO A 21 -10.08 -0.62 9.16
C PRO A 21 -10.56 -1.89 9.83
N GLY A 22 -11.46 -1.74 10.80
CA GLY A 22 -12.29 -2.86 11.24
C GLY A 22 -12.77 -3.57 9.97
N PRO A 23 -12.87 -4.91 9.96
CA PRO A 23 -12.93 -5.77 8.77
C PRO A 23 -14.06 -5.35 7.83
N ARG A 24 -13.82 -4.29 7.08
CA ARG A 24 -14.52 -3.87 5.89
C ARG A 24 -13.63 -4.49 4.87
N ASP A 25 -14.02 -5.68 4.47
CA ASP A 25 -13.38 -6.49 3.45
C ASP A 25 -12.89 -5.57 2.33
N TYR A 26 -11.61 -5.18 2.36
CA TYR A 26 -10.91 -4.69 1.19
C TYR A 26 -10.64 -5.93 0.33
N ASP A 27 -11.72 -6.62 -0.08
CA ASP A 27 -11.67 -7.66 -1.08
C ASP A 27 -11.38 -7.06 -2.45
N ARG A 28 -11.33 -5.71 -2.58
CA ARG A 28 -11.14 -4.99 -3.83
C ARG A 28 -10.04 -3.94 -3.74
N ILE A 29 -9.31 -3.81 -4.84
CA ILE A 29 -8.24 -2.85 -5.09
C ILE A 29 -8.80 -1.74 -5.96
N ASN A 30 -8.97 -0.54 -5.40
CA ASN A 30 -9.35 0.61 -6.20
C ASN A 30 -8.15 1.15 -6.99
N VAL A 31 -8.09 0.81 -8.27
CA VAL A 31 -7.03 1.30 -9.18
C VAL A 31 -7.10 2.80 -9.46
N LEU A 32 -8.20 3.47 -9.10
CA LEU A 32 -8.33 4.93 -9.23
C LEU A 32 -7.57 5.66 -8.11
N VAL A 33 -7.16 4.97 -7.06
CA VAL A 33 -6.47 5.54 -5.91
C VAL A 33 -5.01 5.09 -5.92
N GLU A 34 -4.09 6.01 -6.25
CA GLU A 34 -2.67 5.68 -6.37
C GLU A 34 -2.05 5.15 -5.06
N SER A 35 -2.48 5.66 -3.91
CA SER A 35 -2.03 5.17 -2.60
C SER A 35 -2.49 3.74 -2.33
N GLU A 36 -3.64 3.33 -2.87
CA GLU A 36 -4.15 1.97 -2.77
C GLU A 36 -3.35 1.03 -3.66
N ILE A 37 -3.07 1.40 -4.92
CA ILE A 37 -2.15 0.65 -5.78
C ILE A 37 -0.77 0.51 -5.13
N ALA A 38 -0.25 1.58 -4.53
CA ALA A 38 1.05 1.54 -3.84
C ALA A 38 1.03 0.59 -2.65
N TYR A 39 -0.05 0.61 -1.85
CA TYR A 39 -0.25 -0.29 -0.73
C TYR A 39 -0.29 -1.75 -1.18
N TRP A 40 -1.15 -2.09 -2.12
CA TRP A 40 -1.31 -3.47 -2.63
C TRP A 40 -0.07 -3.95 -3.39
N SER A 41 0.61 -3.07 -4.11
CA SER A 41 1.90 -3.39 -4.75
C SER A 41 2.94 -3.81 -3.71
N LYS A 42 3.00 -3.12 -2.56
CA LYS A 42 3.88 -3.47 -1.45
C LYS A 42 3.42 -4.73 -0.72
N GLU A 43 2.12 -4.86 -0.47
CA GLU A 43 1.54 -6.00 0.26
C GLU A 43 1.68 -7.32 -0.51
N LEU A 44 1.43 -7.28 -1.83
CA LEU A 44 1.54 -8.42 -2.73
C LEU A 44 2.97 -8.64 -3.25
N GLY A 45 3.90 -7.70 -2.96
CA GLY A 45 5.28 -7.77 -3.42
C GLY A 45 5.44 -7.74 -4.95
N VAL A 46 4.47 -7.16 -5.67
CA VAL A 46 4.49 -7.05 -7.14
C VAL A 46 4.57 -5.60 -7.57
N PRO A 47 5.23 -5.28 -8.70
CA PRO A 47 5.26 -3.91 -9.21
C PRO A 47 3.86 -3.45 -9.61
N ARG A 48 3.61 -2.14 -9.52
CA ARG A 48 2.31 -1.51 -9.84
C ARG A 48 1.77 -1.91 -11.21
N GLU A 49 2.64 -2.01 -12.21
CA GLU A 49 2.26 -2.44 -13.57
C GLU A 49 1.73 -3.87 -13.58
N ARG A 50 2.38 -4.79 -12.87
CA ARG A 50 1.94 -6.19 -12.76
C ARG A 50 0.63 -6.30 -11.98
N LEU A 51 0.45 -5.46 -10.96
CA LEU A 51 -0.79 -5.37 -10.21
C LEU A 51 -1.95 -4.87 -11.10
N ALA A 52 -1.73 -3.78 -11.84
CA ALA A 52 -2.71 -3.22 -12.76
C ALA A 52 -3.11 -4.25 -13.84
N ARG A 53 -2.12 -4.93 -14.44
CA ARG A 53 -2.36 -6.01 -15.39
C ARG A 53 -3.19 -7.14 -14.80
N ALA A 54 -2.89 -7.58 -13.58
CA ALA A 54 -3.68 -8.62 -12.92
C ALA A 54 -5.12 -8.16 -12.72
N ILE A 55 -5.33 -6.93 -12.26
CA ILE A 55 -6.66 -6.33 -12.05
C ILE A 55 -7.43 -6.20 -13.36
N GLU A 56 -6.79 -5.83 -14.48
CA GLU A 56 -7.41 -5.82 -15.81
C GLU A 56 -7.89 -7.23 -16.24
N GLN A 57 -7.18 -8.29 -15.83
CA GLN A 57 -7.48 -9.67 -16.24
C GLN A 57 -8.55 -10.34 -15.38
N VAL A 58 -8.51 -10.14 -14.06
CA VAL A 58 -9.39 -10.86 -13.11
C VAL A 58 -10.35 -9.96 -12.34
N GLY A 59 -10.25 -8.64 -12.54
CA GLY A 59 -11.02 -7.62 -11.85
C GLY A 59 -10.32 -7.07 -10.61
N GLU A 60 -10.95 -6.06 -10.00
CA GLU A 60 -10.45 -5.38 -8.80
C GLU A 60 -10.33 -6.28 -7.58
N LYS A 61 -10.81 -7.53 -7.61
CA LYS A 61 -10.84 -8.41 -6.45
C LYS A 61 -9.44 -8.90 -6.04
N VAL A 62 -9.00 -8.58 -4.83
CA VAL A 62 -7.73 -9.00 -4.23
C VAL A 62 -7.56 -10.51 -4.25
N THR A 63 -8.61 -11.25 -3.89
CA THR A 63 -8.58 -12.71 -3.85
C THR A 63 -8.29 -13.31 -5.22
N ASP A 64 -8.91 -12.77 -6.27
CA ASP A 64 -8.69 -13.21 -7.65
C ASP A 64 -7.32 -12.75 -8.17
N VAL A 65 -6.89 -11.53 -7.83
CA VAL A 65 -5.55 -11.00 -8.15
C VAL A 65 -4.45 -11.85 -7.51
N ARG A 66 -4.57 -12.21 -6.23
CA ARG A 66 -3.63 -13.10 -5.52
C ARG A 66 -3.54 -14.47 -6.18
N LYS A 67 -4.68 -15.06 -6.54
CA LYS A 67 -4.74 -16.34 -7.28
C LYS A 67 -4.07 -16.21 -8.65
N HIS A 68 -4.35 -15.14 -9.40
CA HIS A 68 -3.77 -14.91 -10.72
C HIS A 68 -2.25 -14.71 -10.66
N LEU A 69 -1.77 -14.02 -9.63
CA LEU A 69 -0.34 -13.81 -9.39
C LEU A 69 0.35 -15.07 -8.85
N ALA A 70 -0.39 -16.17 -8.63
CA ALA A 70 0.08 -17.42 -8.03
C ALA A 70 0.78 -17.20 -6.67
N LEU A 71 0.30 -16.23 -5.88
CA LEU A 71 0.77 -15.95 -4.52
C LEU A 71 0.15 -16.91 -3.48
N GLY A 72 -0.14 -18.15 -3.88
CA GLY A 72 -0.79 -19.19 -3.07
C GLY A 72 0.21 -20.09 -2.34
#